data_AF-A0A841K5P5-F1
#
_entry.id   AF-A0A841K5P5-F1
#
_cell.length_a   1.000
_cell.length_b   1.000
_cell.length_c   1.000
_cell.angle_alpha   90.00
_cell.angle_beta   90.00
_cell.angle_gamma   90.00
#
_symmetry.space_group_name_H-M   'P 1'
#
loop_
_entity.id
_entity.type
_entity.pdbx_description
1 polymer ?
#
loop_
_entity_poly.entity_id
_entity_poly.type
_entity_poly.pdbx_seq_one_letter_code
_entity_poly.pdbx_strand_id
1 'polypeptide(L)' 'GYNRAASLMERMENEGIVGPANHAGKREILVEAPGGGDE' A
#
# COMPACT_ATOMS: atom_id res chain seq x y z
N GLY A 1 -11.17 -12.51 -1.10
CA GLY A 1 -11.70 -12.20 -2.44
C GLY A 1 -11.37 -10.77 -2.81
N TYR A 2 -11.43 -10.43 -4.11
CA TYR A 2 -11.02 -9.13 -4.65
C TYR A 2 -11.66 -7.92 -3.95
N ASN A 3 -12.93 -8.01 -3.58
CA ASN A 3 -13.63 -6.93 -2.86
C ASN A 3 -12.94 -6.57 -1.53
N ARG A 4 -12.45 -7.56 -0.78
CA ARG A 4 -11.72 -7.31 0.47
C ARG A 4 -10.39 -6.61 0.21
N ALA A 5 -9.68 -7.00 -0.86
CA ALA A 5 -8.41 -6.38 -1.23
C ALA A 5 -8.62 -4.91 -1.66
N ALA A 6 -9.70 -4.62 -2.38
CA ALA A 6 -10.05 -3.25 -2.77
C ALA A 6 -10.32 -2.37 -1.53
N SER A 7 -11.12 -2.85 -0.58
CA SER A 7 -11.38 -2.12 0.67
C SER A 7 -10.13 -1.93 1.54
N LEU A 8 -9.18 -2.88 1.49
CA LEU A 8 -7.90 -2.74 2.18
C LEU A 8 -7.02 -1.67 1.50
N MET A 9 -6.96 -1.67 0.16
CA MET A 9 -6.21 -0.67 -0.60
C MET A 9 -6.73 0.74 -0.37
N GLU A 10 -8.05 0.93 -0.36
CA GLU A 10 -8.67 2.23 -0.05
C GLU A 10 -8.29 2.75 1.35
N ARG A 11 -8.29 1.86 2.36
CA ARG A 11 -7.85 2.22 3.71
C ARG A 11 -6.38 2.58 3.75
N MET A 12 -5.53 1.75 3.15
CA MET A 12 -4.08 2.01 3.10
C MET A 12 -3.74 3.33 2.38
N GLU A 13 -4.50 3.70 1.34
CA GLU A 13 -4.33 4.99 0.65
C GLU A 13 -4.76 6.17 1.55
N ASN A 14 -5.90 6.06 2.23
CA ASN A 14 -6.38 7.07 3.19
C ASN A 14 -5.47 7.23 4.42
N GLU A 15 -4.86 6.14 4.88
CA GLU A 15 -3.91 6.14 6.00
C GLU A 15 -2.51 6.59 5.58
N GLY A 16 -2.28 6.86 4.29
CA GLY A 16 -0.97 7.27 3.76
C GLY A 16 0.08 6.15 3.79
N ILE A 17 -0.35 4.89 3.86
CA ILE A 17 0.50 3.70 3.84
C ILE A 17 0.94 3.38 2.42
N VAL A 18 0.05 3.63 1.44
CA VAL A 18 0.29 3.35 0.03
C VAL A 18 0.01 4.61 -0.79
N GLY A 19 0.89 4.89 -1.76
CA GLY A 19 0.78 6.02 -2.68
C GLY A 19 -0.15 5.77 -3.87
N PRO A 20 -0.37 6.79 -4.71
CA PRO A 20 -1.22 6.70 -5.88
C PRO A 20 -0.70 5.66 -6.88
N ALA A 21 -1.59 5.15 -7.73
CA ALA A 21 -1.20 4.26 -8.80
C ALA A 21 -0.42 5.01 -9.89
N ASN A 22 0.66 4.42 -10.38
CA ASN A 22 1.37 4.91 -11.55
C ASN A 22 0.66 4.50 -12.85
N HIS A 23 1.23 4.89 -14.00
CA HIS A 23 0.66 4.59 -15.32
C HIS A 23 0.43 3.09 -15.59
N ALA A 24 1.16 2.20 -14.91
CA ALA A 24 1.01 0.75 -15.02
C ALA A 24 0.09 0.13 -13.95
N GLY A 25 -0.52 0.96 -13.09
CA GLY A 25 -1.38 0.50 -11.99
C GLY A 25 -0.64 0.04 -10.73
N LYS A 26 0.69 0.20 -10.67
CA LYS A 26 1.49 -0.13 -9.47
C LYS A 26 1.41 1.00 -8.46
N ARG A 27 1.44 0.68 -7.18
CA ARG A 27 1.45 1.65 -6.08
C ARG A 27 2.71 1.47 -5.24
N GLU A 28 3.25 2.58 -4.74
CA GLU A 28 4.43 2.61 -3.87
C GLU A 28 4.01 2.51 -2.41
N ILE A 29 4.79 1.80 -1.59
CA ILE A 29 4.55 1.72 -0.14
C ILE A 29 5.31 2.89 0.49
N LEU A 30 4.61 3.72 1.26
CA LEU A 30 5.14 4.95 1.84
C LEU A 30 5.67 4.74 3.27
N VAL A 31 5.28 3.64 3.90
CA VAL A 31 5.76 3.25 5.24
C VAL A 31 6.85 2.19 5.14
N GLU A 32 7.79 2.24 6.08
CA GLU A 32 8.77 1.18 6.23
C GLU A 32 8.08 -0.09 6.76
N ALA A 33 8.34 -1.23 6.13
CA ALA A 33 7.80 -2.49 6.61
C ALA A 33 8.36 -2.76 8.02
N PRO A 34 7.52 -3.17 9.00
CA PRO A 34 7.93 -3.31 10.41
C PRO A 34 8.84 -4.53 10.67
N GLY A 35 9.98 -4.62 10.00
CA GLY A 35 10.97 -5.70 10.15
C GLY A 35 12.08 -5.71 9.11
N GLY A 36 12.32 -4.60 8.40
CA GLY A 36 13.34 -4.51 7.34
C GLY A 36 14.61 -3.75 7.73
N GLY A 37 14.78 -3.38 9.01
CA GLY A 37 16.00 -2.78 9.51
C GLY A 37 16.98 -3.87 9.96
N ASP A 38 17.96 -4.14 9.12
CA ASP A 38 19.33 -4.56 9.47
C ASP A 38 19.47 -5.60 10.61
N GLU A 39 19.60 -6.89 10.24
CA GLU A 39 20.44 -7.85 10.97
C GLU A 39 21.73 -8.10 10.18
#